data_AF-A0A3B9PKA0-F1
#
_entry.id   AF-A0A3B9PKA0-F1
#
_cell.length_a   1.000
_cell.length_b   1.000
_cell.length_c   1.000
_cell.angle_alpha   90.00
_cell.angle_beta   90.00
_cell.angle_gamma   90.00
#
_symmetry.space_group_name_H-M   'P 1'
#
loop_
_entity.id
_entity.type
_entity.pdbx_description
1 polymer ?
#
loop_
_entity_poly.entity_id
_entity_poly.type
_entity_poly.pdbx_seq_one_letter_code
_entity_poly.pdbx_strand_id
1 'polypeptide(L)'
;MAVFSLSDFADHEQVVFVSDDKSGLKAIIAVHNSNLGPALGGCRMWPYASEEEAVRDVLRLSRGMTYKSAMANLKLGGGKSVIIGNPRTHKTPELLAAFARALEQLNGRYIAAEDSGTSVADMKFMAQFTQHVAGIHDKPSDAGTRSGDPSPATAYGTFIGIKAAVKERLGRDSLDGLRVAV
;
A
#
# COMPACT_ATOMS: atom_id res chain seq x y z
N MET A 1 8.07 2.45 24.26
CA MET A 1 6.73 2.94 23.88
C MET A 1 5.74 1.78 23.90
N ALA A 2 4.53 1.99 24.41
CA ALA A 2 3.48 0.96 24.40
C ALA A 2 2.57 1.15 23.18
N VAL A 3 2.55 0.18 22.26
CA VAL A 3 1.81 0.27 20.98
C VAL A 3 0.33 0.53 21.20
N PHE A 4 -0.31 -0.16 22.15
CA PHE A 4 -1.74 0.00 22.46
C PHE A 4 -2.12 1.38 23.02
N SER A 5 -1.14 2.15 23.51
CA SER A 5 -1.37 3.50 24.04
C SER A 5 -1.21 4.58 22.97
N LEU A 6 -0.81 4.23 21.75
CA LEU A 6 -0.68 5.18 20.66
C LEU A 6 -2.04 5.58 20.12
N SER A 7 -2.24 6.88 19.88
CA SER A 7 -3.42 7.38 19.16
C SER A 7 -3.54 6.79 17.75
N ASP A 8 -2.40 6.49 17.11
CA ASP A 8 -2.37 5.85 15.78
C ASP A 8 -2.83 4.39 15.82
N PHE A 9 -2.78 3.72 16.99
CA PHE A 9 -3.23 2.35 17.12
C PHE A 9 -4.73 2.22 16.87
N ALA A 10 -5.56 3.23 17.17
CA ALA A 10 -6.92 3.38 16.67
C ALA A 10 -7.69 2.06 16.40
N ASP A 11 -7.73 1.16 17.39
CA ASP A 11 -8.38 -0.16 17.33
C ASP A 11 -7.93 -1.09 16.18
N HIS A 12 -6.64 -1.07 15.82
CA HIS A 12 -6.06 -1.99 14.83
C HIS A 12 -6.29 -3.45 15.22
N GLU A 13 -6.77 -4.25 14.27
CA GLU A 13 -6.98 -5.69 14.45
C GLU A 13 -5.68 -6.45 14.70
N GLN A 14 -4.59 -6.07 14.01
CA GLN A 14 -3.32 -6.81 14.08
C GLN A 14 -2.12 -5.93 13.76
N VAL A 15 -1.04 -6.11 14.52
CA VAL A 15 0.30 -5.59 14.20
C VAL A 15 1.30 -6.73 14.30
N VAL A 16 2.08 -6.96 13.26
CA VAL A 16 3.03 -8.06 13.14
C VAL A 16 4.42 -7.51 12.89
N PHE A 17 5.34 -7.76 13.83
CA PHE A 17 6.75 -7.45 13.69
C PHE A 17 7.47 -8.65 13.10
N VAL A 18 8.20 -8.43 12.02
CA VAL A 18 8.93 -9.46 11.29
C VAL A 18 10.42 -9.13 11.35
N SER A 19 11.21 -10.09 11.82
CA SER A 19 12.67 -10.00 11.86
C SER A 19 13.27 -11.26 11.25
N ASP A 20 14.25 -11.09 10.38
CA ASP A 20 15.09 -12.18 9.88
C ASP A 20 16.55 -11.72 9.84
N ASP A 21 17.36 -12.26 10.75
CA ASP A 21 18.76 -11.83 10.91
C ASP A 21 19.62 -12.17 9.69
N LYS A 22 19.30 -13.27 8.99
CA LYS A 22 20.09 -13.73 7.83
C LYS A 22 19.95 -12.80 6.64
N SER A 23 18.74 -12.32 6.37
CA SER A 23 18.48 -11.36 5.30
C SER A 23 18.58 -9.91 5.76
N GLY A 24 18.71 -9.67 7.07
CA GLY A 24 18.65 -8.33 7.67
C GLY A 24 17.25 -7.70 7.62
N LEU A 25 16.19 -8.50 7.49
CA LEU A 25 14.83 -7.98 7.42
C LEU A 25 14.40 -7.42 8.77
N LYS A 26 13.93 -6.18 8.77
CA LYS A 26 13.09 -5.60 9.82
C LYS A 26 11.85 -5.00 9.17
N ALA A 27 10.69 -5.57 9.46
CA ALA A 27 9.44 -5.11 8.88
C ALA A 27 8.31 -5.09 9.90
N ILE A 28 7.31 -4.26 9.62
CA ILE A 28 6.08 -4.17 10.42
C ILE A 28 4.91 -4.23 9.44
N ILE A 29 3.95 -5.09 9.72
CA ILE A 29 2.70 -5.23 8.99
C ILE A 29 1.57 -4.86 9.93
N ALA A 30 0.71 -3.92 9.53
CA ALA A 30 -0.46 -3.53 10.30
C ALA A 30 -1.73 -3.79 9.49
N VAL A 31 -2.69 -4.46 10.10
CA VAL A 31 -4.08 -4.58 9.62
C VAL A 31 -4.93 -3.73 10.54
N HIS A 32 -5.52 -2.67 9.98
CA HIS A 32 -6.41 -1.79 10.74
C HIS A 32 -7.81 -2.39 10.82
N ASN A 33 -8.38 -2.76 9.67
CA ASN A 33 -9.73 -3.31 9.61
C ASN A 33 -9.88 -4.26 8.40
N SER A 34 -10.51 -5.41 8.59
CA SER A 34 -10.76 -6.42 7.55
C SER A 34 -12.26 -6.76 7.37
N ASN A 35 -13.17 -5.94 7.88
CA ASN A 35 -14.62 -6.21 7.84
C ASN A 35 -15.20 -6.35 6.43
N LEU A 36 -14.68 -5.60 5.45
CA LEU A 36 -15.16 -5.64 4.06
C LEU A 36 -14.46 -6.70 3.21
N GLY A 37 -13.42 -7.36 3.73
CA GLY A 37 -12.57 -8.29 2.99
C GLY A 37 -11.11 -8.24 3.45
N PRO A 38 -10.21 -8.96 2.77
CA PRO A 38 -8.79 -8.97 3.14
C PRO A 38 -8.21 -7.56 3.10
N ALA A 39 -7.26 -7.28 4.00
CA ALA A 39 -6.63 -5.97 4.06
C ALA A 39 -5.66 -5.82 2.89
N LEU A 40 -5.80 -4.75 2.10
CA LEU A 40 -4.88 -4.44 1.02
C LEU A 40 -4.10 -3.18 1.35
N GLY A 41 -2.80 -3.18 1.05
CA GLY A 41 -1.93 -2.03 1.27
C GLY A 41 -0.61 -2.14 0.54
N GLY A 42 0.00 -0.99 0.26
CA GLY A 42 1.34 -0.97 -0.33
C GLY A 42 2.43 -1.34 0.67
N CYS A 43 3.48 -2.04 0.23
CA CYS A 43 4.68 -2.35 0.98
C CYS A 43 5.73 -1.25 0.79
N ARG A 44 5.93 -0.42 1.81
CA ARG A 44 6.92 0.66 1.78
C ARG A 44 8.27 0.15 2.27
N MET A 45 9.36 0.57 1.63
CA MET A 45 10.70 0.41 2.19
C MET A 45 11.34 1.78 2.39
N TRP A 46 11.64 2.12 3.64
CA TRP A 46 12.08 3.48 3.99
C TRP A 46 13.12 3.48 5.13
N PRO A 47 14.14 4.36 5.07
CA PRO A 47 15.14 4.50 6.13
C PRO A 47 14.60 5.41 7.25
N TYR A 48 13.67 4.91 8.07
CA TYR A 48 13.15 5.64 9.22
C TYR A 48 14.25 6.02 10.20
N ALA A 49 14.14 7.19 10.86
CA ALA A 49 15.12 7.63 11.83
C ALA A 49 15.02 6.85 13.15
N SER A 50 13.85 6.24 13.41
CA SER A 50 13.62 5.37 14.58
C SER A 50 12.56 4.30 14.29
N GLU A 51 12.56 3.23 15.09
CA GLU A 51 11.50 2.20 15.06
C GLU A 51 10.13 2.80 15.42
N GLU A 52 10.12 3.85 16.24
CA GLU A 52 8.92 4.54 16.67
C GLU A 52 8.24 5.31 15.52
N GLU A 53 9.02 5.92 14.64
CA GLU A 53 8.49 6.49 13.39
C GLU A 53 7.89 5.42 12.47
N ALA A 54 8.57 4.27 12.34
CA ALA A 54 8.08 3.18 11.51
C ALA A 54 6.75 2.62 12.02
N VAL A 55 6.59 2.45 13.34
CA VAL A 55 5.34 2.01 13.98
C VAL A 55 4.22 3.04 13.75
N ARG A 56 4.47 4.34 13.98
CA ARG A 56 3.45 5.36 13.74
C ARG A 56 3.04 5.44 12.27
N ASP A 57 4.00 5.37 11.35
CA ASP A 57 3.71 5.47 9.92
C ASP A 57 2.89 4.26 9.44
N VAL A 58 3.26 3.04 9.84
CA VAL A 58 2.50 1.85 9.40
C VAL A 58 1.07 1.88 9.91
N LEU A 59 0.83 2.24 11.18
CA LEU A 59 -0.50 2.33 11.78
C LEU A 59 -1.37 3.42 11.11
N ARG A 60 -0.80 4.61 10.94
CA ARG A 60 -1.52 5.72 10.30
C ARG A 60 -1.90 5.40 8.85
N LEU A 61 -1.01 4.73 8.11
CA LEU A 61 -1.22 4.39 6.71
C LEU A 61 -2.20 3.22 6.54
N SER A 62 -2.18 2.18 7.37
CA SER A 62 -3.16 1.08 7.33
C SER A 62 -4.58 1.58 7.63
N ARG A 63 -4.71 2.50 8.60
CA ARG A 63 -5.97 3.21 8.85
C ARG A 63 -6.41 4.01 7.63
N GLY A 64 -5.51 4.77 7.01
CA GLY A 64 -5.80 5.48 5.77
C GLY A 64 -6.29 4.56 4.64
N MET A 65 -5.69 3.38 4.50
CA MET A 65 -6.12 2.38 3.51
C MET A 65 -7.53 1.85 3.79
N THR A 66 -7.95 1.74 5.05
CA THR A 66 -9.32 1.32 5.40
C THR A 66 -10.33 2.31 4.85
N TYR A 67 -10.15 3.60 5.15
CA TYR A 67 -11.04 4.64 4.63
C TYR A 67 -10.99 4.74 3.11
N LYS A 68 -9.80 4.62 2.52
CA LYS A 68 -9.64 4.66 1.06
C LYS A 68 -10.42 3.53 0.38
N SER A 69 -10.29 2.29 0.87
CA SER A 69 -11.01 1.13 0.33
C SER A 69 -12.52 1.28 0.48
N ALA A 70 -12.99 1.71 1.66
CA ALA A 70 -14.41 1.92 1.94
C ALA A 70 -15.03 3.03 1.07
N MET A 71 -14.37 4.19 0.95
CA MET A 71 -14.83 5.29 0.11
C MET A 71 -14.83 4.94 -1.38
N ALA A 72 -13.92 4.08 -1.81
CA ALA A 72 -13.87 3.56 -3.18
C ALA A 72 -14.86 2.40 -3.42
N ASN A 73 -15.68 2.03 -2.43
CA ASN A 73 -16.65 0.93 -2.47
C ASN A 73 -16.01 -0.42 -2.87
N LEU A 74 -14.79 -0.67 -2.38
CA LEU A 74 -14.07 -1.92 -2.60
C LEU A 74 -14.38 -2.91 -1.48
N LYS A 75 -14.52 -4.20 -1.82
CA LYS A 75 -14.62 -5.31 -0.85
C LYS A 75 -13.24 -5.66 -0.27
N LEU A 76 -12.58 -4.66 0.30
CA LEU A 76 -11.23 -4.74 0.83
C LEU A 76 -11.17 -3.99 2.16
N GLY A 77 -10.39 -4.55 3.09
CA GLY A 77 -9.97 -3.87 4.31
C GLY A 77 -8.84 -2.87 4.06
N GLY A 78 -8.24 -2.41 5.15
CA GLY A 78 -7.07 -1.54 5.13
C GLY A 78 -5.89 -2.12 5.89
N GLY A 79 -4.80 -2.33 5.17
CA GLY A 79 -3.54 -2.77 5.74
C GLY A 79 -2.38 -1.93 5.24
N LYS A 80 -1.22 -2.14 5.84
CA LYS A 80 0.03 -1.54 5.40
C LYS A 80 1.21 -2.38 5.86
N SER A 81 2.28 -2.37 5.09
CA SER A 81 3.58 -2.84 5.55
C SER A 81 4.67 -1.81 5.33
N VAL A 82 5.62 -1.79 6.26
CA VAL A 82 6.85 -1.02 6.16
C VAL A 82 8.03 -1.96 6.38
N ILE A 83 9.06 -1.86 5.54
CA ILE A 83 10.37 -2.47 5.69
C ILE A 83 11.32 -1.33 6.07
N ILE A 84 12.01 -1.48 7.20
CA ILE A 84 12.94 -0.47 7.71
C ILE A 84 14.29 -0.68 7.02
N GLY A 85 14.67 0.24 6.13
CA GLY A 85 15.92 0.16 5.40
C GLY A 85 15.98 1.09 4.20
N ASN A 86 17.19 1.36 3.71
CA ASN A 86 17.39 2.15 2.49
C ASN A 86 17.10 1.28 1.26
N PRO A 87 16.07 1.58 0.46
CA PRO A 87 15.69 0.76 -0.69
C PRO A 87 16.74 0.72 -1.81
N ARG A 88 17.71 1.64 -1.80
CA ARG A 88 18.78 1.72 -2.81
C ARG A 88 19.99 0.86 -2.47
N THR A 89 20.23 0.59 -1.18
CA THR A 89 21.45 -0.07 -0.71
C THR A 89 21.20 -1.36 0.07
N HIS A 90 20.04 -1.50 0.71
CA HIS A 90 19.75 -2.65 1.59
C HIS A 90 18.74 -3.64 0.99
N LYS A 91 18.10 -3.32 -0.14
CA LYS A 91 17.10 -4.20 -0.74
C LYS A 91 17.79 -5.35 -1.50
N THR A 92 17.64 -6.57 -0.99
CA THR A 92 18.18 -7.79 -1.60
C THR A 92 17.08 -8.81 -1.89
N PRO A 93 17.29 -9.76 -2.82
CA PRO A 93 16.37 -10.85 -3.08
C PRO A 93 16.04 -11.68 -1.82
N GLU A 94 17.04 -11.92 -0.96
CA GLU A 94 16.87 -12.70 0.27
C GLU A 94 15.93 -11.98 1.25
N LEU A 95 16.06 -10.65 1.36
CA LEU A 95 15.21 -9.81 2.20
C LEU A 95 13.77 -9.81 1.69
N LEU A 96 13.57 -9.66 0.38
CA LEU A 96 12.23 -9.71 -0.23
C LEU A 96 11.60 -11.10 -0.08
N ALA A 97 12.38 -12.17 -0.23
CA ALA A 97 11.89 -13.53 -0.03
C ALA A 97 11.52 -13.81 1.43
N ALA A 98 12.29 -13.29 2.39
CA ALA A 98 11.97 -13.39 3.81
C ALA A 98 10.65 -12.65 4.14
N PHE A 99 10.47 -11.45 3.59
CA PHE A 99 9.22 -10.70 3.77
C PHE A 99 8.01 -11.40 3.11
N ALA A 100 8.18 -11.95 1.90
CA ALA A 100 7.14 -12.70 1.21
C ALA A 100 6.70 -13.96 1.98
N ARG A 101 7.64 -14.69 2.59
CA ARG A 101 7.31 -15.82 3.48
C ARG A 101 6.52 -15.38 4.71
N ALA A 102 6.83 -14.20 5.27
CA ALA A 102 6.05 -13.65 6.37
C ALA A 102 4.62 -13.24 5.94
N LEU A 103 4.44 -12.73 4.70
CA LEU A 103 3.11 -12.49 4.13
C LEU A 103 2.31 -13.79 4.01
N GLU A 104 2.93 -14.87 3.52
CA GLU A 104 2.27 -16.17 3.39
C GLU A 104 1.75 -16.69 4.74
N GLN A 105 2.48 -16.46 5.83
CA GLN A 105 2.07 -16.83 7.19
C GLN A 105 0.84 -16.06 7.69
N LEU A 106 0.51 -14.90 7.09
CA LEU A 106 -0.74 -14.19 7.38
C LEU A 106 -1.94 -14.76 6.63
N ASN A 107 -1.74 -15.76 5.75
CA ASN A 107 -2.77 -16.56 5.10
C ASN A 107 -3.91 -15.69 4.53
N GLY A 108 -3.55 -14.69 3.74
CA GLY A 108 -4.47 -13.81 3.03
C GLY A 108 -5.09 -12.69 3.86
N ARG A 109 -4.77 -12.56 5.15
CA ARG A 109 -5.25 -11.43 5.97
C ARG A 109 -4.74 -10.08 5.46
N TYR A 110 -3.52 -10.06 4.91
CA TYR A 110 -2.93 -8.89 4.29
C TYR A 110 -2.39 -9.22 2.89
N ILE A 111 -2.72 -8.37 1.92
CA ILE A 111 -2.26 -8.43 0.53
C ILE A 111 -1.40 -7.20 0.27
N ALA A 112 -0.13 -7.42 -0.05
CA ALA A 112 0.82 -6.35 -0.33
C ALA A 112 0.74 -5.90 -1.80
N ALA A 113 0.90 -4.61 -2.04
CA ALA A 113 1.15 -4.02 -3.36
C ALA A 113 2.46 -3.21 -3.32
N GLU A 114 2.89 -2.64 -4.44
CA GLU A 114 4.02 -1.70 -4.41
C GLU A 114 3.69 -0.39 -3.66
N ASP A 115 4.74 0.25 -3.14
CA ASP A 115 4.73 1.63 -2.61
C ASP A 115 6.16 2.17 -2.63
N SER A 116 6.36 3.41 -2.20
CA SER A 116 7.66 4.07 -1.99
C SER A 116 8.74 3.10 -1.48
N GLY A 117 9.76 2.88 -2.31
CA GLY A 117 10.90 1.99 -2.03
C GLY A 117 10.77 0.56 -2.58
N THR A 118 9.57 0.13 -2.96
CA THR A 118 9.31 -1.12 -3.67
C THR A 118 8.69 -0.85 -5.04
N SER A 119 8.67 -1.86 -5.90
CA SER A 119 8.24 -1.76 -7.30
C SER A 119 7.45 -2.99 -7.74
N VAL A 120 6.80 -2.92 -8.90
CA VAL A 120 6.14 -4.07 -9.56
C VAL A 120 7.12 -5.24 -9.72
N ALA A 121 8.39 -4.97 -10.02
CA ALA A 121 9.41 -6.02 -10.14
C ALA A 121 9.65 -6.72 -8.79
N ASP A 122 9.67 -5.96 -7.69
CA ASP A 122 9.78 -6.54 -6.34
C ASP A 122 8.53 -7.37 -6.01
N MET A 123 7.33 -6.90 -6.34
CA MET A 123 6.07 -7.66 -6.13
C MET A 123 6.05 -8.95 -6.95
N LYS A 124 6.48 -8.91 -8.22
CA LYS A 124 6.62 -10.09 -9.08
C LYS A 124 7.63 -11.09 -8.54
N PHE A 125 8.73 -10.61 -7.97
CA PHE A 125 9.70 -11.47 -7.29
C PHE A 125 9.09 -12.13 -6.05
N MET A 126 8.42 -11.37 -5.19
CA MET A 126 7.77 -11.90 -3.99
C MET A 126 6.64 -12.89 -4.29
N ALA A 127 5.97 -12.75 -5.44
CA ALA A 127 4.93 -13.68 -5.90
C ALA A 127 5.42 -15.13 -6.07
N GLN A 128 6.73 -15.37 -6.12
CA GLN A 128 7.32 -16.71 -6.14
C GLN A 128 7.19 -17.43 -4.79
N PHE A 129 6.96 -16.69 -3.70
CA PHE A 129 6.94 -17.21 -2.32
C PHE A 129 5.59 -17.01 -1.61
N THR A 130 4.68 -16.23 -2.18
CA THR A 130 3.34 -16.00 -1.64
C THR A 130 2.32 -15.66 -2.71
N GLN A 131 1.06 -16.02 -2.49
CA GLN A 131 -0.06 -15.58 -3.34
C GLN A 131 -0.64 -14.23 -2.92
N HIS A 132 -0.16 -13.65 -1.82
CA HIS A 132 -0.76 -12.45 -1.20
C HIS A 132 -0.07 -11.15 -1.64
N VAL A 133 0.14 -11.03 -2.95
CA VAL A 133 0.66 -9.81 -3.58
C VAL A 133 -0.25 -9.38 -4.74
N ALA A 134 -0.43 -8.08 -4.92
CA ALA A 134 -1.25 -7.47 -5.94
C ALA A 134 -0.42 -6.61 -6.92
N GLY A 135 -1.01 -6.27 -8.07
CA GLY A 135 -0.38 -5.40 -9.07
C GLY A 135 0.72 -6.07 -9.90
N ILE A 136 0.73 -7.41 -10.00
CA ILE A 136 1.79 -8.15 -10.71
C ILE A 136 1.42 -8.59 -12.13
N HIS A 137 0.14 -8.58 -12.49
CA HIS A 137 -0.34 -9.06 -13.78
C HIS A 137 -0.79 -7.91 -14.67
N ASP A 138 -0.32 -7.95 -15.90
CA ASP A 138 -0.86 -7.16 -16.99
C ASP A 138 -2.21 -7.77 -17.40
N LYS A 139 -3.25 -6.95 -17.49
CA LYS A 139 -4.61 -7.38 -17.84
C LYS A 139 -5.08 -6.67 -19.11
N PRO A 140 -5.71 -7.40 -20.05
CA PRO A 140 -6.41 -6.77 -21.17
C PRO A 140 -7.47 -5.79 -20.66
N SER A 141 -7.65 -4.70 -21.38
CA SER A 141 -8.68 -3.71 -21.14
C SER A 141 -9.11 -3.04 -22.44
N ASP A 142 -10.25 -2.35 -22.41
CA ASP A 142 -10.80 -1.65 -23.57
C ASP A 142 -9.86 -0.55 -24.13
N ALA A 143 -8.86 -0.12 -23.36
CA ALA A 143 -7.85 0.87 -23.73
C ALA A 143 -6.45 0.27 -23.93
N GLY A 144 -6.34 -1.04 -24.13
CA GLY A 144 -5.06 -1.75 -24.26
C GLY A 144 -4.73 -2.55 -23.01
N THR A 145 -3.48 -2.54 -22.56
CA THR A 145 -3.03 -3.35 -21.42
C THR A 145 -3.03 -2.51 -20.13
N ARG A 146 -3.82 -2.90 -19.12
CA ARG A 146 -3.65 -2.40 -17.76
C ARG A 146 -2.47 -3.14 -17.13
N SER A 147 -1.34 -2.46 -17.02
CA SER A 147 -0.20 -3.01 -16.30
C SER A 147 -0.41 -2.93 -14.78
N GLY A 148 0.56 -3.47 -14.05
CA GLY A 148 0.68 -3.29 -12.60
C GLY A 148 0.95 -1.86 -12.14
N ASP A 149 1.35 -0.95 -13.04
CA ASP A 149 1.68 0.44 -12.73
C ASP A 149 0.40 1.24 -12.40
N PRO A 150 0.27 1.79 -11.18
CA PRO A 150 -0.91 2.52 -10.76
C PRO A 150 -0.98 3.94 -11.35
N SER A 151 0.10 4.46 -11.93
CA SER A 151 0.23 5.88 -12.30
C SER A 151 -0.85 6.34 -13.29
N PRO A 152 -1.12 5.65 -14.42
CA PRO A 152 -2.14 6.08 -15.37
C PRO A 152 -3.56 6.05 -14.78
N ALA A 153 -3.90 5.01 -14.02
CA ALA A 153 -5.20 4.89 -13.37
C ALA A 153 -5.41 5.97 -12.29
N THR A 154 -4.35 6.29 -11.53
CA THR A 154 -4.37 7.35 -10.52
C THR A 154 -4.56 8.71 -11.19
N ALA A 155 -3.82 9.01 -12.27
CA ALA A 155 -3.97 10.25 -13.02
C ALA A 155 -5.39 10.42 -13.58
N TYR A 156 -5.96 9.34 -14.12
CA TYR A 156 -7.35 9.35 -14.61
C TYR A 156 -8.36 9.59 -13.47
N GLY A 157 -8.20 8.94 -12.31
CA GLY A 157 -9.04 9.19 -11.14
C GLY A 157 -8.98 10.65 -10.67
N THR A 158 -7.78 11.23 -10.60
CA THR A 158 -7.58 12.66 -10.28
C THR A 158 -8.29 13.55 -11.29
N PHE A 159 -8.15 13.27 -12.59
CA PHE A 159 -8.82 14.01 -13.66
C PHE A 159 -10.35 13.97 -13.51
N ILE A 160 -10.93 12.81 -13.21
CA ILE A 160 -12.37 12.67 -12.95
C ILE A 160 -12.78 13.46 -11.69
N GLY A 161 -11.97 13.43 -10.63
CA GLY A 161 -12.20 14.24 -9.43
C GLY A 161 -12.21 15.74 -9.71
N ILE A 162 -11.29 16.23 -10.55
CA ILE A 162 -11.25 17.64 -11.00
C ILE A 162 -12.53 17.98 -11.76
N LYS A 163 -12.98 17.13 -12.70
CA LYS A 163 -14.24 17.35 -13.43
C LYS A 163 -15.44 17.43 -12.49
N ALA A 164 -15.53 16.55 -11.50
CA ALA A 164 -16.60 16.58 -10.51
C ALA A 164 -16.58 17.87 -9.67
N ALA A 165 -15.40 18.30 -9.21
CA ALA A 165 -15.24 19.53 -8.44
C ALA A 165 -15.60 20.79 -9.26
N VAL A 166 -15.24 20.83 -10.55
CA VAL A 166 -15.60 21.91 -11.47
C VAL A 166 -17.10 21.94 -11.73
N LYS A 167 -17.73 20.78 -11.93
CA LYS A 167 -19.17 20.69 -12.09
C LYS A 167 -19.91 21.23 -10.86
N GLU A 168 -19.50 20.80 -9.67
CA GLU A 168 -20.11 21.21 -8.41
C GLU A 168 -19.93 22.72 -8.13
N ARG A 169 -18.70 23.24 -8.30
CA ARG A 169 -18.41 24.64 -7.90
C ARG A 169 -18.68 25.67 -8.98
N LEU A 170 -18.56 25.30 -10.25
CA LEU A 170 -18.69 26.23 -11.38
C LEU A 170 -19.91 25.93 -12.26
N GLY A 171 -20.65 24.84 -12.01
CA GLY A 171 -21.79 24.44 -12.85
C GLY A 171 -21.39 24.04 -14.27
N ARG A 172 -20.13 23.66 -14.49
CA ARG A 172 -19.56 23.39 -15.81
C ARG A 172 -19.24 21.91 -16.02
N ASP A 173 -19.60 21.38 -17.18
CA ASP A 173 -19.27 20.00 -17.57
C ASP A 173 -17.95 19.88 -18.38
N SER A 174 -17.39 21.02 -18.84
CA SER A 174 -16.11 21.09 -19.56
C SER A 174 -15.02 21.85 -18.79
N LEU A 175 -13.79 21.35 -18.90
CA LEU A 175 -12.58 22.00 -18.39
C LEU A 175 -11.96 23.00 -19.38
N ASP A 176 -12.49 23.13 -20.61
CA ASP A 176 -11.90 23.98 -21.65
C ASP A 176 -11.79 25.44 -21.21
N GLY A 177 -10.62 26.05 -21.44
CA GLY A 177 -10.36 27.43 -21.03
C GLY A 177 -10.14 27.64 -19.52
N LEU A 178 -10.17 26.60 -18.69
CA LEU A 178 -9.74 26.70 -17.29
C LEU A 178 -8.22 26.68 -17.17
N ARG A 179 -7.70 27.38 -16.17
CA ARG A 179 -6.28 27.37 -15.80
C ARG A 179 -6.08 26.43 -14.63
N VAL A 180 -5.14 25.52 -14.73
CA VAL A 180 -4.76 24.56 -13.68
C VAL A 180 -3.29 24.78 -13.37
N ALA A 181 -2.96 24.98 -12.09
CA ALA A 181 -1.58 24.94 -11.61
C ALA A 181 -1.25 23.50 -11.24
N VAL A 182 -0.16 22.96 -11.81
CA VAL A 182 0.33 21.59 -11.59
C VAL A 182 1.70 21.67 -10.93
#